data_AF-M9Z3Z3-F1
#
_entry.id   AF-M9Z3Z3-F1
#
_cell.length_a   1.000
_cell.length_b   1.000
_cell.length_c   1.000
_cell.angle_alpha   90.00
_cell.angle_beta   90.00
_cell.angle_gamma   90.00
#
_symmetry.space_group_name_H-M   'P 1'
#
loop_
_entity.id
_entity.type
_entity.pdbx_description
1 polymer ?
#
loop_
_entity_poly.entity_id
_entity_poly.type
_entity_poly.pdbx_seq_one_letter_code
_entity_poly.pdbx_strand_id
1 'polypeptide(L)' 'VETKPGTGYPTRWEDQTKYRGGWVVDGQRQKSLWLRLQGKWGTLTNIFYNPYLPTLDDYFEPWTYDYQNLINAPLA' A
#
# COMPACT_ATOMS: atom_id res chain seq x y z
N VAL A 1 -12.48 -3.34 6.98
CA VAL A 1 -13.81 -3.18 6.34
C VAL A 1 -13.82 -1.84 5.65
N GLU A 2 -14.43 -1.76 4.47
CA GLU A 2 -14.48 -0.53 3.68
C GLU A 2 -15.92 -0.23 3.29
N THR A 3 -16.32 1.03 3.42
CA THR A 3 -17.61 1.50 2.91
C THR A 3 -17.48 1.86 1.44
N LYS A 4 -18.47 1.50 0.63
CA LYS A 4 -18.55 1.88 -0.79
C LYS A 4 -19.71 2.88 -1.00
N PRO A 5 -19.56 3.91 -1.84
CA PRO A 5 -18.37 4.25 -2.63
C PRO A 5 -17.25 4.87 -1.78
N GLY A 6 -15.99 4.55 -2.10
CA GLY A 6 -14.82 5.01 -1.37
C GLY A 6 -13.52 4.49 -1.99
N THR A 7 -12.39 5.11 -1.63
CA THR A 7 -11.06 4.74 -2.16
C THR A 7 -10.40 3.57 -1.44
N GLY A 8 -10.97 3.11 -0.32
CA GLY A 8 -10.46 1.98 0.46
C GLY A 8 -9.20 2.28 1.27
N TYR A 9 -8.59 1.22 1.80
CA TYR A 9 -7.39 1.26 2.63
C TYR A 9 -6.37 0.18 2.18
N PRO A 10 -5.13 0.54 1.80
CA PRO A 10 -4.62 1.90 1.62
C PRO A 10 -5.39 2.66 0.53
N THR A 11 -5.24 3.98 0.52
CA THR A 11 -5.96 4.86 -0.40
C THR A 11 -5.74 4.42 -1.86
N ARG A 12 -6.84 4.16 -2.56
CA ARG A 12 -6.90 3.71 -3.96
C ARG A 12 -6.21 2.36 -4.21
N TRP A 13 -6.19 1.44 -3.24
CA TRP A 13 -5.54 0.13 -3.40
C TRP A 13 -6.01 -0.67 -4.63
N GLU A 14 -7.23 -0.41 -5.12
CA GLU A 14 -7.80 -1.01 -6.34
C GLU A 14 -7.07 -0.55 -7.63
N ASP A 15 -6.38 0.60 -7.61
CA ASP A 15 -5.66 1.16 -8.74
C ASP A 15 -4.32 0.43 -9.00
N GLN A 16 -4.37 -0.57 -9.88
CA GLN A 16 -3.20 -1.35 -10.30
C GLN A 16 -2.29 -0.61 -11.30
N THR A 17 -2.66 0.58 -11.77
CA THR A 17 -1.74 1.44 -12.53
C THR A 17 -0.73 2.10 -11.60
N LYS A 18 -1.16 2.45 -10.37
CA LYS A 18 -0.30 2.96 -9.29
C LYS A 18 0.50 1.84 -8.61
N TYR A 19 -0.18 0.85 -8.02
CA TYR A 19 0.47 -0.11 -7.10
C TYR A 19 1.04 -1.35 -7.79
N ARG A 20 0.66 -1.59 -9.05
CA ARG A 20 1.12 -2.72 -9.88
C ARG A 20 0.99 -4.09 -9.20
N GLY A 21 -0.06 -4.29 -8.42
CA GLY A 21 -0.38 -5.57 -7.83
C GLY A 21 -0.90 -6.60 -8.85
N GLY A 22 -0.80 -7.87 -8.47
CA GLY A 22 -1.34 -8.99 -9.23
C GLY A 22 -0.55 -9.39 -10.47
N TRP A 23 -1.24 -10.12 -11.35
CA TRP A 23 -0.67 -10.76 -12.53
C TRP A 23 -1.31 -10.23 -13.81
N VAL A 24 -0.57 -10.32 -14.91
CA VAL A 24 -1.04 -10.02 -16.27
C VAL A 24 -0.70 -11.18 -17.18
N VAL A 25 -1.57 -11.44 -18.15
CA VAL A 25 -1.32 -12.41 -19.22
C VAL A 25 -0.74 -11.65 -20.41
N ASP A 26 0.46 -12.03 -20.84
CA ASP A 26 1.05 -11.47 -22.04
C ASP A 26 0.48 -12.19 -23.27
N GLY A 27 -0.36 -11.49 -24.04
CA GLY A 27 -0.95 -12.00 -25.27
C GLY A 27 0.08 -12.21 -26.40
N GLN A 28 1.27 -11.61 -26.30
CA GLN A 28 2.34 -11.70 -27.30
C GLN A 28 3.34 -12.82 -26.97
N ARG A 29 3.54 -13.16 -25.68
CA ARG A 29 4.37 -14.28 -25.23
C ARG A 29 3.53 -15.45 -24.71
N GLN A 30 3.10 -16.32 -25.62
CA GLN A 30 2.58 -17.67 -25.29
C GLN A 30 1.54 -17.74 -24.14
N LYS A 31 0.69 -16.72 -23.95
CA LYS A 31 -0.30 -16.68 -22.85
C LYS A 31 0.32 -16.97 -21.47
N SER A 32 1.57 -16.57 -21.27
CA SER A 32 2.25 -16.79 -19.99
C SER A 32 1.83 -15.71 -18.99
N LEU A 33 1.77 -16.10 -17.71
CA LEU A 33 1.48 -15.20 -16.59
C LEU A 33 2.76 -14.48 -16.15
N TRP A 34 2.66 -13.17 -15.94
CA TRP A 34 3.75 -12.32 -15.46
C TRP A 34 3.27 -11.42 -14.34
N LEU A 35 4.15 -11.09 -13.39
CA LEU A 35 3.84 -10.10 -12.36
C LEU A 35 3.69 -8.73 -12.99
N ARG A 36 2.60 -8.02 -12.68
CA ARG A 36 2.36 -6.66 -13.15
C ARG A 36 3.44 -5.69 -12.66
N LEU A 37 3.98 -5.95 -11.48
CA LEU A 37 5.05 -5.16 -10.88
C LEU A 37 6.28 -5.12 -11.78
N GLN A 38 6.89 -6.28 -12.03
CA GLN A 38 8.14 -6.44 -12.78
C GLN A 38 8.52 -7.91 -13.02
N GLY A 39 9.41 -8.14 -13.99
CA GLY A 39 10.10 -9.42 -14.16
C GLY A 39 11.31 -9.59 -13.23
N LYS A 40 11.97 -10.76 -13.30
CA LYS A 40 13.08 -11.15 -12.40
C LYS A 40 14.18 -10.08 -12.25
N TRP A 41 14.61 -9.48 -13.36
CA TRP A 41 15.66 -8.45 -13.34
C TRP A 41 15.21 -7.15 -12.68
N GLY A 42 13.97 -6.71 -12.93
CA GLY A 42 13.41 -5.54 -12.26
C GLY A 42 13.33 -5.74 -10.75
N THR A 43 12.96 -6.95 -10.30
CA THR A 43 12.93 -7.28 -8.87
C THR A 43 14.30 -7.06 -8.22
N LEU A 44 15.39 -7.47 -8.89
CA LEU A 44 16.73 -7.28 -8.37
C LEU A 44 17.12 -5.79 -8.29
N THR A 45 16.75 -4.98 -9.29
CA THR A 45 17.08 -3.54 -9.27
C THR A 45 16.27 -2.76 -8.25
N ASN A 46 15.06 -3.21 -7.93
CA ASN A 46 14.12 -2.54 -7.01
C ASN A 46 14.12 -3.11 -5.59
N ILE A 47 15.07 -3.98 -5.23
CA ILE A 47 15.10 -4.62 -3.90
C ILE A 47 15.37 -3.63 -2.76
N PHE A 48 16.20 -2.62 -3.01
CA PHE A 48 16.56 -1.60 -2.01
C PHE A 48 15.57 -0.43 -1.98
N TYR A 49 14.83 -0.22 -3.07
CA TYR A 49 13.82 0.80 -3.17
C TYR A 49 12.77 0.38 -4.21
N ASN A 50 11.53 0.19 -3.76
CA ASN A 50 10.43 -0.16 -4.63
C ASN A 50 9.53 1.08 -4.85
N PRO A 51 9.52 1.68 -6.06
CA PRO A 51 8.75 2.89 -6.35
C PRO A 51 7.23 2.68 -6.34
N TYR A 52 6.75 1.44 -6.30
CA TYR A 52 5.32 1.11 -6.28
C TYR A 52 4.83 0.68 -4.89
N LEU A 53 5.71 0.70 -3.89
CA LEU A 53 5.35 0.38 -2.52
C LEU A 53 4.47 1.51 -1.94
N PRO A 54 3.30 1.19 -1.36
CA PRO A 54 2.52 2.19 -0.63
C PRO A 54 3.32 2.80 0.52
N THR A 55 3.20 4.10 0.69
CA THR A 55 3.83 4.88 1.76
C THR A 55 2.93 4.96 2.99
N LEU A 56 3.44 5.42 4.14
CA LEU A 56 2.63 5.60 5.35
C LEU A 56 1.45 6.55 5.11
N ASP A 57 1.64 7.57 4.27
CA ASP A 57 0.63 8.54 3.87
C ASP A 57 -0.52 7.93 3.05
N ASP A 58 -0.27 6.80 2.37
CA ASP A 58 -1.34 6.06 1.68
C ASP A 58 -2.25 5.31 2.68
N TYR A 59 -1.79 5.11 3.91
CA TYR A 59 -2.53 4.51 5.01
C TYR A 59 -3.06 5.61 5.94
N PHE A 60 -2.55 5.63 7.17
CA PHE A 60 -2.75 6.66 8.17
C PHE A 60 -1.51 6.66 9.06
N GLU A 61 -1.22 7.80 9.68
CA GLU A 61 -0.23 7.85 10.76
C GLU A 61 -0.87 7.29 12.04
N PRO A 62 -0.35 6.18 12.60
CA PRO A 62 -0.87 5.64 13.85
C PRO A 62 -0.64 6.64 14.98
N TRP A 63 -1.73 7.00 15.65
CA TRP A 63 -1.70 7.95 16.74
C TRP A 63 -2.21 7.27 18.01
N THR A 64 -1.83 7.83 19.16
CA THR A 64 -2.22 7.34 20.48
C THR A 64 -2.60 8.51 21.37
N TYR A 65 -3.23 8.21 22.50
CA TYR A 65 -3.62 9.20 23.49
C TYR A 65 -2.71 9.15 24.71
N ASP A 66 -2.37 10.31 25.25
CA ASP A 66 -1.78 10.41 26.59
C ASP A 66 -2.89 10.42 27.65
N TYR A 67 -3.33 9.22 28.03
CA TYR A 67 -4.34 9.06 29.07
C TYR A 67 -3.82 9.44 30.47
N GLN A 68 -2.50 9.42 30.71
CA GLN A 68 -1.96 9.77 32.03
C GLN A 68 -2.20 11.23 32.35
N ASN A 69 -2.13 12.10 31.34
CA ASN A 69 -2.43 13.52 31.50
C ASN A 69 -3.88 13.77 31.95
N LEU A 70 -4.84 12.90 31.56
CA LEU A 70 -6.22 12.97 32.03
C LEU A 70 -6.39 12.42 33.46
N ILE A 71 -5.74 11.29 33.76
CA ILE A 71 -5.95 10.57 35.03
C ILE A 71 -5.21 11.26 36.19
N ASN A 72 -4.03 11.81 35.93
CA ASN A 72 -3.14 12.38 36.95
C ASN A 72 -3.13 13.92 36.95
N ALA A 73 -4.11 14.56 36.29
CA ALA A 73 -4.19 16.01 36.24
C ALA A 73 -4.25 16.62 37.66
N PRO A 74 -3.51 17.69 37.95
CA PRO A 74 -3.57 18.35 39.26
C PRO A 74 -4.94 19.02 39.47
N LEU A 75 -5.40 19.08 40.72
CA LEU A 75 -6.57 19.88 41.09
C LEU A 75 -6.28 21.35 40.82
N ALA A 76 -7.20 21.99 40.09
CA ALA A 76 -7.17 23.41 39.76
C ALA A 76 -7.38 24.31 40.98
#